data_AF-A0A8T7BWR4-F1
#
_entry.id   AF-A0A8T7BWR4-F1
#
_cell.length_a   1.000
_cell.length_b   1.000
_cell.length_c   1.000
_cell.angle_alpha   90.00
_cell.angle_beta   90.00
_cell.angle_gamma   90.00
#
_symmetry.space_group_name_H-M   'P 1'
#
loop_
_entity.id
_entity.type
_entity.pdbx_description
1 polymer ?
#
loop_
_entity_poly.entity_id
_entity_poly.type
_entity_poly.pdbx_seq_one_letter_code
_entity_poly.pdbx_strand_id
1 'polypeptide(L)'
;MELWIPLTIAAAFFQNIRSAMQKHLKGRLSTIGAAYVRFLYALPFAFIYLAGLLIFSGQELPASNVEFLVYSLLGGICQILFTVFLLWLFSFHN
;
A
#
# COMPACT_ATOMS: atom_id res chain seq x y z
N MET A 1 -18.58 -20.74 -5.94
CA MET A 1 -17.18 -20.65 -6.41
C MET A 1 -16.44 -19.82 -5.39
N GLU A 2 -15.44 -20.40 -4.73
CA GLU A 2 -14.66 -19.73 -3.70
C GLU A 2 -13.98 -18.47 -4.28
N LEU A 3 -14.48 -17.28 -3.94
CA LEU A 3 -14.08 -16.00 -4.53
C LEU A 3 -12.58 -15.69 -4.35
N TRP A 4 -11.90 -16.37 -3.42
CA TRP A 4 -10.47 -16.20 -3.17
C TRP A 4 -9.59 -16.62 -4.36
N ILE A 5 -10.01 -17.60 -5.16
CA ILE A 5 -9.21 -18.11 -6.29
C ILE A 5 -9.04 -17.03 -7.37
N PRO A 6 -10.11 -16.43 -7.92
CA PRO A 6 -9.94 -15.35 -8.90
C PRO A 6 -9.26 -14.12 -8.28
N LEU A 7 -9.50 -13.83 -6.98
CA LEU A 7 -8.86 -12.71 -6.29
C LEU A 7 -7.33 -12.87 -6.20
N THR A 8 -6.86 -14.07 -5.85
CA THR A 8 -5.43 -14.38 -5.74
C THR A 8 -4.73 -14.37 -7.09
N ILE A 9 -5.39 -14.86 -8.15
CA ILE A 9 -4.88 -14.76 -9.54
C ILE A 9 -4.75 -13.29 -9.94
N ALA A 10 -5.77 -12.47 -9.69
CA ALA A 10 -5.73 -11.03 -9.98
C ALA A 10 -4.61 -10.34 -9.17
N ALA A 11 -4.46 -10.66 -7.88
CA ALA A 11 -3.42 -10.11 -7.03
C ALA A 11 -2.01 -10.45 -7.56
N ALA A 12 -1.78 -11.70 -7.97
CA ALA A 12 -0.51 -12.13 -8.57
C ALA A 12 -0.21 -11.39 -9.87
N PHE A 13 -1.23 -11.14 -10.70
CA PHE A 13 -1.09 -10.37 -11.93
C PHE A 13 -0.68 -8.91 -11.66
N PHE A 14 -1.38 -8.22 -10.75
CA PHE A 14 -1.01 -6.86 -10.35
C PHE A 14 0.38 -6.78 -9.71
N GLN A 15 0.77 -7.81 -8.95
CA GLN A 15 2.11 -7.91 -8.36
C GLN A 15 3.21 -8.01 -9.43
N ASN A 16 2.96 -8.70 -10.54
CA ASN A 16 3.87 -8.74 -11.69
C ASN A 16 3.97 -7.38 -12.41
N ILE A 17 2.84 -6.71 -12.64
CA ILE A 17 2.83 -5.36 -13.25
C ILE A 17 3.68 -4.38 -12.43
N ARG A 18 3.50 -4.38 -11.10
CA ARG A 18 4.29 -3.53 -10.20
C ARG A 18 5.79 -3.78 -10.37
N SER A 19 6.21 -5.04 -10.40
CA SER A 19 7.63 -5.39 -10.54
C SER A 19 8.19 -4.97 -11.91
N ALA A 20 7.41 -5.14 -12.98
CA ALA A 20 7.78 -4.69 -14.33
C ALA A 20 7.88 -3.16 -14.42
N MET A 21 6.91 -2.45 -13.85
CA MET A 21 6.87 -0.98 -13.84
C MET A 21 7.99 -0.39 -12.97
N GLN A 22 8.27 -0.99 -11.82
CA GLN A 22 9.44 -0.63 -10.98
C GLN A 22 10.77 -0.86 -11.71
N LYS A 23 10.89 -1.93 -12.52
CA LYS A 23 12.06 -2.17 -13.37
C LYS A 23 12.19 -1.13 -14.49
N HIS A 24 11.08 -0.69 -15.08
CA HIS A 24 11.06 0.34 -16.12
C HIS A 24 11.38 1.75 -15.58
N LEU A 25 11.04 2.02 -14.31
CA LEU A 25 11.31 3.29 -13.63
C LEU A 25 12.74 3.40 -13.04
N LYS A 26 13.51 2.29 -13.00
CA LYS A 26 14.92 2.30 -12.61
C LYS A 26 15.73 3.08 -13.64
N GLY A 27 16.03 4.35 -13.32
CA GLY A 27 16.91 5.21 -14.11
C GLY A 27 16.60 6.70 -14.04
N ARG A 28 15.43 7.14 -13.54
CA ARG A 28 15.03 8.56 -13.59
C ARG A 28 14.45 9.18 -12.30
N LEU A 29 14.36 8.46 -11.18
CA LEU A 29 13.71 8.97 -9.97
C LEU A 29 14.52 8.69 -8.69
N SER A 30 14.70 9.71 -7.86
CA SER A 30 15.27 9.58 -6.52
C SER A 30 14.42 8.62 -5.67
N THR A 31 15.05 7.62 -5.07
CA THR A 31 14.44 6.52 -4.31
C THR A 31 13.48 7.01 -3.22
N ILE A 32 13.78 8.17 -2.63
CA ILE A 32 12.98 8.81 -1.57
C ILE A 32 11.70 9.45 -2.15
N GLY A 33 11.81 10.10 -3.31
CA GLY A 33 10.67 10.69 -4.01
C GLY A 33 9.66 9.62 -4.45
N ALA A 34 10.14 8.48 -4.96
CA ALA A 34 9.28 7.36 -5.35
C ALA A 34 8.45 6.80 -4.16
N ALA A 35 9.07 6.71 -2.98
CA ALA A 35 8.40 6.22 -1.77
C ALA A 35 7.32 7.20 -1.28
N TYR A 36 7.64 8.49 -1.23
CA TYR A 36 6.69 9.53 -0.78
C TYR A 36 5.51 9.68 -1.74
N VAL A 37 5.80 9.71 -3.04
CA VAL A 37 4.81 9.85 -4.11
C VAL A 37 3.77 8.72 -4.08
N ARG A 38 4.17 7.50 -3.72
CA ARG A 38 3.24 6.37 -3.54
C ARG A 38 2.20 6.66 -2.46
N PHE A 39 2.60 7.19 -1.30
CA PHE A 39 1.66 7.51 -0.22
C PHE A 39 0.78 8.70 -0.58
N LEU A 40 1.36 9.72 -1.22
CA LEU A 40 0.63 10.91 -1.63
C LEU A 40 -0.45 10.60 -2.68
N TYR A 41 -0.13 9.79 -3.70
CA TYR A 41 -1.13 9.36 -4.70
C TYR A 41 -2.10 8.31 -4.16
N ALA A 42 -1.73 7.51 -3.15
CA ALA A 42 -2.65 6.57 -2.52
C ALA A 42 -3.74 7.27 -1.70
N LEU A 43 -3.44 8.44 -1.13
CA LEU A 43 -4.35 9.20 -0.27
C LEU A 43 -5.71 9.54 -0.93
N PRO A 44 -5.79 10.15 -2.13
CA PRO A 44 -7.07 10.43 -2.78
C PRO A 44 -7.83 9.16 -3.13
N PHE A 45 -7.15 8.08 -3.53
CA PHE A 45 -7.77 6.79 -3.80
C PHE A 45 -8.37 6.17 -2.53
N ALA A 46 -7.69 6.29 -1.39
CA ALA A 46 -8.20 5.82 -0.10
C ALA A 46 -9.49 6.55 0.30
N PHE A 47 -9.54 7.88 0.11
CA PHE A 47 -10.76 8.66 0.37
C PHE A 47 -11.90 8.30 -0.58
N ILE A 48 -11.63 8.14 -1.88
CA ILE A 48 -12.63 7.71 -2.86
C ILE A 48 -13.19 6.32 -2.49
N TYR A 49 -12.32 5.40 -2.09
CA TYR A 49 -12.73 4.06 -1.68
C TYR A 49 -13.57 4.07 -0.40
N LEU A 50 -13.16 4.85 0.60
CA LEU A 50 -13.93 5.04 1.83
C LEU A 50 -15.30 5.65 1.54
N ALA A 51 -15.36 6.70 0.71
CA ALA A 51 -16.61 7.32 0.30
C ALA A 51 -17.51 6.32 -0.43
N GLY A 52 -16.96 5.54 -1.36
CA GLY A 52 -17.67 4.46 -2.04
C GLY A 52 -18.24 3.45 -1.05
N LEU A 53 -17.43 2.96 -0.09
CA LEU A 53 -17.89 2.02 0.93
C LEU A 53 -19.03 2.59 1.78
N LEU A 54 -18.94 3.84 2.23
CA LEU A 54 -19.98 4.48 3.02
C LEU A 54 -21.29 4.62 2.22
N ILE A 55 -21.20 5.05 0.95
CA ILE A 55 -22.36 5.20 0.06
C ILE A 55 -23.01 3.86 -0.25
N PHE A 56 -22.24 2.83 -0.61
CA PHE A 56 -22.78 1.52 -1.00
C PHE A 56 -23.25 0.68 0.19
N SER A 57 -22.59 0.80 1.35
CA SER A 57 -22.93 0.01 2.55
C SER A 57 -24.03 0.68 3.40
N GLY A 58 -24.29 1.98 3.19
CA GLY A 58 -25.23 2.76 4.00
C GLY A 58 -24.85 2.88 5.48
N GLN A 59 -23.61 2.53 5.83
CA GLN A 59 -23.10 2.58 7.20
C GLN A 59 -22.53 3.97 7.49
N GLU A 60 -22.71 4.44 8.73
CA GLU A 60 -22.07 5.65 9.20
C GLU A 60 -20.56 5.43 9.40
N LEU A 61 -19.79 6.52 9.41
CA LEU A 61 -18.36 6.48 9.72
C LEU A 61 -18.17 5.74 11.06
N PRO A 62 -17.43 4.61 11.08
CA PRO A 62 -17.21 3.89 12.31
C PRO A 62 -16.52 4.84 13.31
N ALA A 63 -17.01 4.87 14.55
CA ALA A 63 -16.45 5.71 15.59
C ALA A 63 -14.94 5.45 15.68
N SER A 64 -14.14 6.48 15.37
CA SER A 64 -12.68 6.36 15.38
C SER A 64 -12.23 6.14 16.82
N ASN A 65 -12.00 4.89 17.19
CA ASN A 65 -11.52 4.52 18.51
C ASN A 65 -10.01 4.83 18.60
N VAL A 66 -9.55 5.27 19.77
CA VAL A 66 -8.13 5.49 20.05
C VAL A 66 -7.30 4.23 19.75
N GLU A 67 -7.85 3.06 20.05
CA GLU A 67 -7.22 1.77 19.74
C GLU A 67 -6.99 1.56 18.23
N PHE A 68 -7.98 1.91 17.40
CA PHE A 68 -7.86 1.84 15.93
C PHE A 68 -6.75 2.78 15.41
N LEU A 69 -6.67 3.99 15.97
CA LEU A 69 -5.63 4.96 15.64
C LEU A 69 -4.24 4.46 16.03
N VAL A 70 -4.09 3.88 17.22
CA VAL A 70 -2.83 3.30 17.70
C VAL A 70 -2.37 2.16 16.80
N TYR A 71 -3.25 1.21 16.47
CA TYR A 71 -2.90 0.11 15.57
C TYR A 71 -2.60 0.59 14.15
N SER A 72 -3.33 1.57 13.62
CA SER A 72 -3.07 2.15 12.30
C SER A 72 -1.70 2.85 12.25
N LEU A 73 -1.36 3.60 13.30
CA LEU A 73 -0.04 4.25 13.42
C LEU A 73 1.09 3.22 13.52
N LEU A 74 0.93 2.21 14.38
CA LEU A 74 1.91 1.13 14.52
C LEU A 74 2.11 0.37 13.20
N GLY A 75 1.03 0.05 12.49
CA GLY A 75 1.08 -0.59 11.18
C GLY A 75 1.85 0.25 10.16
N GLY A 76 1.59 1.56 10.10
CA GLY A 76 2.32 2.49 9.25
C GLY A 76 3.82 2.56 9.57
N ILE A 77 4.17 2.65 10.85
CA ILE A 77 5.57 2.66 11.31
C ILE A 77 6.27 1.34 10.93
N CYS A 78 5.64 0.20 11.20
CA CYS A 78 6.16 -1.12 10.84
C CYS A 78 6.41 -1.24 9.33
N GLN A 79 5.52 -0.70 8.49
CA GLN A 79 5.68 -0.71 7.04
C GLN A 79 6.89 0.14 6.58
N ILE A 80 7.12 1.29 7.20
CA ILE A 80 8.29 2.14 6.91
C ILE A 80 9.57 1.41 7.33
N LEU A 81 9.61 0.87 8.55
CA LEU A 81 10.75 0.12 9.06
C LEU A 81 11.09 -1.09 8.18
N PHE A 82 10.08 -1.85 7.74
CA PHE A 82 10.27 -2.97 6.81
C PHE A 82 10.94 -2.51 5.51
N THR A 83 10.52 -1.38 4.96
CA THR A 83 11.11 -0.83 3.73
C THR A 83 12.57 -0.44 3.95
N VAL A 84 12.89 0.19 5.10
CA VAL A 84 14.27 0.54 5.47
C VAL A 84 15.14 -0.71 5.63
N PHE A 85 14.65 -1.71 6.36
CA PHE A 85 15.38 -2.97 6.56
C PHE A 85 15.59 -3.75 5.26
N LEU A 86 14.61 -3.75 4.37
CA LEU A 86 14.75 -4.39 3.06
C LEU A 86 15.86 -3.72 2.22
N LEU A 87 15.89 -2.38 2.20
CA LEU A 87 16.95 -1.63 1.51
C LEU A 87 18.32 -1.86 2.15
N TRP A 88 18.39 -1.89 3.49
CA TRP A 88 19.61 -2.18 4.23
C TRP A 88 20.13 -3.60 3.96
N LEU A 89 19.24 -4.59 3.92
CA LEU A 89 19.58 -5.97 3.56
C LEU A 89 20.18 -6.09 2.16
N PHE A 90 19.62 -5.37 1.17
CA PHE A 90 20.17 -5.34 -0.19
C PHE A 90 21.56 -4.69 -0.25
N SER A 91 21.94 -3.87 0.73
CA SER A 91 23.30 -3.30 0.81
C SER A 91 24.36 -4.35 1.19
N PHE A 92 24.00 -5.48 1.79
CA PHE A 92 24.96 -6.53 2.14
C PHE A 92 25.25 -7.50 0.99
N HIS A 93 24.44 -7.50 -0.05
CA HIS A 93 24.66 -8.33 -1.23
C HIS A 93 25.30 -7.50 -2.34
N ASN A 94 26.62 -7.31 -2.22
CA ASN A 94 27.55 -6.95 -3.31
C ASN A 94 28.43 -8.18 -3.62
#